data_AF-A0A8R7U1P3-F1
#
_entry.id   AF-A0A8R7U1P3-F1
#
_cell.length_a   1.000
_cell.length_b   1.000
_cell.length_c   1.000
_cell.angle_alpha   90.00
_cell.angle_beta   90.00
_cell.angle_gamma   90.00
#
_symmetry.space_group_name_H-M   'P 1'
#
loop_
_entity.id
_entity.type
_entity.pdbx_description
1 polymer ?
#
loop_
_entity_poly.entity_id
_entity_poly.type
_entity_poly.pdbx_seq_one_letter_code
_entity_poly.pdbx_strand_id
1 'polypeptide(L)'
;MMGVVTIRRGRQANGLKATHWNEIGGCLNSLFGHGNQASMELRELARFLMQGTVSYDDLLWQPGLWNANTKIEFIREIHFMVDMDRDAKNKLPYAQTEKGGQLMREPSLGLIHLMREFTKPKDENNIEREHKDNNLLHSVLFLRNKIVAHYDDEYKGFSGQKEKIGTTKAQIERYVQHSKGDYMILLARAIKKFHFFDVSPTSIKVKPTI
;
A
#
# COMPACT_ATOMS: atom_id res chain seq x y z
N MET A 1 26.60 28.04 36.63
CA MET A 1 25.34 28.14 35.87
C MET A 1 25.56 27.60 34.47
N MET A 2 25.20 26.34 34.21
CA MET A 2 25.12 25.78 32.85
C MET A 2 23.68 25.36 32.64
N GLY A 3 22.93 26.19 31.93
CA GLY A 3 21.56 25.91 31.56
C GLY A 3 21.19 26.76 30.36
N VAL A 4 20.46 26.17 29.42
CA VAL A 4 19.74 26.87 28.34
C VAL A 4 20.59 27.29 27.13
N VAL A 5 21.28 26.35 26.47
CA VAL A 5 21.70 26.53 25.05
C VAL A 5 21.19 25.40 24.15
N THR A 6 20.99 24.20 24.68
CA THR A 6 20.57 23.03 23.91
C THR A 6 19.11 23.08 23.45
N ILE A 7 18.20 23.67 24.25
CA ILE A 7 16.75 23.68 23.97
C ILE A 7 16.39 24.61 22.80
N ARG A 8 17.11 25.73 22.63
CA ARG A 8 16.84 26.71 21.55
C ARG A 8 17.25 26.19 20.18
N ARG A 9 18.38 25.47 20.07
CA ARG A 9 18.83 24.87 18.79
C ARG A 9 17.89 23.76 18.30
N GLY A 10 17.36 22.93 19.20
CA GLY A 10 16.39 21.89 18.85
C GLY A 10 15.06 22.45 18.30
N ARG A 11 14.52 23.51 18.91
CA ARG A 11 13.31 24.18 18.40
C ARG A 11 13.52 24.86 17.05
N GLN A 12 14.66 25.52 16.84
CA GLN A 12 14.97 26.14 15.55
C GLN A 12 15.18 25.10 14.44
N ALA A 13 15.88 23.99 14.72
CA ALA A 13 16.07 22.92 13.75
C ALA A 13 14.75 22.23 13.37
N ASN A 14 13.86 22.00 14.34
CA ASN A 14 12.54 21.42 14.07
C ASN A 14 11.64 22.39 13.29
N GLY A 15 11.70 23.69 13.59
CA GLY A 15 11.02 24.73 12.81
C GLY A 15 11.52 24.81 11.37
N LEU A 16 12.84 24.76 11.16
CA LEU A 16 13.43 24.80 9.82
C LEU A 16 13.03 23.58 8.97
N LYS A 17 13.03 22.38 9.58
CA LYS A 17 12.58 21.14 8.92
C LYS A 17 11.10 21.23 8.53
N ALA A 18 10.24 21.72 9.42
CA ALA A 18 8.83 21.91 9.14
C ALA A 18 8.60 22.88 7.97
N THR A 19 9.35 23.99 7.93
CA THR A 19 9.32 24.95 6.82
C THR A 19 9.75 24.30 5.50
N HIS A 20 10.86 23.55 5.50
CA HIS A 20 11.33 22.87 4.28
C HIS A 20 10.33 21.84 3.76
N TRP A 21 9.73 21.02 4.63
CA TRP A 21 8.70 20.06 4.21
C TRP A 21 7.50 20.76 3.61
N ASN A 22 7.06 21.86 4.22
CA ASN A 22 5.95 22.66 3.70
C ASN A 22 6.27 23.22 2.31
N GLU A 23 7.47 23.80 2.11
CA GLU A 23 7.91 24.30 0.80
C GLU A 23 7.96 23.21 -0.27
N ILE A 24 8.50 22.01 0.05
CA ILE A 24 8.49 20.86 -0.85
C ILE A 24 7.05 20.46 -1.17
N GLY A 25 6.18 20.39 -0.17
CA GLY A 25 4.76 20.10 -0.35
C GLY A 25 4.07 21.11 -1.27
N GLY A 26 4.35 22.40 -1.09
CA GLY A 26 3.85 23.49 -1.95
C GLY A 26 4.33 23.38 -3.39
N CYS A 27 5.60 23.00 -3.60
CA CYS A 27 6.16 22.73 -4.92
C CYS A 27 5.45 21.54 -5.59
N LEU A 28 5.34 20.40 -4.89
CA LEU A 28 4.64 19.22 -5.40
C LEU A 28 3.17 19.53 -5.70
N ASN A 29 2.48 20.28 -4.84
CA ASN A 29 1.10 20.66 -5.05
C ASN A 29 0.95 21.60 -6.27
N SER A 30 1.92 22.48 -6.51
CA SER A 30 1.92 23.34 -7.71
C SER A 30 2.12 22.53 -8.99
N LEU A 31 2.98 21.50 -8.95
CA LEU A 31 3.24 20.61 -10.09
C LEU A 31 2.09 19.62 -10.37
N PHE A 32 1.44 19.13 -9.31
CA PHE A 32 0.61 17.91 -9.37
C PHE A 32 -0.81 18.07 -8.80
N GLY A 33 -1.12 19.19 -8.15
CA GLY A 33 -2.39 19.43 -7.46
C GLY A 33 -3.59 19.64 -8.37
N HIS A 34 -3.38 20.10 -9.60
CA HIS A 34 -4.45 20.44 -10.55
C HIS A 34 -4.39 19.66 -11.88
N GLY A 35 -3.42 18.75 -12.07
CA GLY A 35 -3.20 18.04 -13.33
C GLY A 35 -3.63 16.57 -13.29
N ASN A 36 -4.28 16.08 -14.35
CA ASN A 36 -4.73 14.69 -14.52
C ASN A 36 -3.59 13.63 -14.60
N GLN A 37 -2.31 14.04 -14.54
CA GLN A 37 -1.18 13.13 -14.71
C GLN A 37 -0.54 12.63 -13.41
N ALA A 38 -0.83 13.25 -12.26
CA ALA A 38 -0.26 12.82 -10.99
C ALA A 38 -1.11 11.73 -10.32
N SER A 39 -0.45 10.72 -9.75
CA SER A 39 -1.13 9.70 -8.96
C SER A 39 -1.75 10.30 -7.69
N MET A 40 -2.82 9.68 -7.20
CA MET A 40 -3.45 10.11 -5.94
C MET A 40 -2.47 10.03 -4.76
N GLU A 41 -1.55 9.07 -4.77
CA GLU A 41 -0.50 8.93 -3.75
C GLU A 41 0.46 10.13 -3.73
N LEU A 42 0.85 10.67 -4.88
CA LEU A 42 1.70 11.87 -4.96
C LEU A 42 0.94 13.11 -4.49
N ARG A 43 -0.35 13.22 -4.81
CA ARG A 43 -1.21 14.31 -4.30
C ARG A 43 -1.38 14.23 -2.79
N GLU A 44 -1.55 13.02 -2.25
CA GLU A 44 -1.64 12.81 -0.80
C GLU A 44 -0.32 13.15 -0.11
N LEU A 45 0.83 12.75 -0.68
CA LEU A 45 2.15 13.13 -0.18
C LEU A 45 2.32 14.66 -0.15
N ALA A 46 1.94 15.36 -1.22
CA ALA A 46 2.03 16.82 -1.28
C ALA A 46 1.19 17.48 -0.16
N ARG A 47 -0.05 17.03 0.04
CA ARG A 47 -0.92 17.51 1.12
C ARG A 47 -0.35 17.22 2.50
N PHE A 48 0.16 16.01 2.70
CA PHE A 48 0.78 15.59 3.96
C PHE A 48 1.97 16.50 4.32
N LEU A 49 2.83 16.81 3.34
CA LEU A 49 4.01 17.66 3.53
C LEU A 49 3.67 19.10 3.94
N MET A 50 2.52 19.62 3.50
CA MET A 50 2.04 20.97 3.81
C MET A 50 1.44 21.12 5.22
N GLN A 51 1.28 20.04 6.00
CA GLN A 51 0.66 20.09 7.33
C GLN A 51 1.54 20.75 8.41
N GLY A 52 2.83 21.00 8.13
CA GLY A 52 3.74 21.72 9.03
C GLY A 52 4.18 20.96 10.29
N THR A 53 3.68 19.74 10.52
CA THR A 53 4.02 18.88 11.67
C THR A 53 4.57 17.51 11.27
N VAL A 54 5.12 17.42 10.05
CA VAL A 54 5.63 16.17 9.46
C VAL A 54 6.80 15.61 10.26
N SER A 55 6.63 14.40 10.80
CA SER A 55 7.73 13.61 11.33
C SER A 55 8.36 12.74 10.24
N TYR A 56 9.64 12.40 10.40
CA TYR A 56 10.32 11.50 9.46
C TYR A 56 9.68 10.11 9.45
N ASP A 57 9.30 9.60 10.62
CA ASP A 57 8.65 8.29 10.73
C ASP A 57 7.31 8.27 9.98
N ASP A 58 6.49 9.31 10.14
CA ASP A 58 5.22 9.43 9.41
C ASP A 58 5.40 9.61 7.91
N LEU A 59 6.48 10.27 7.50
CA LEU A 59 6.85 10.45 6.10
C LEU A 59 7.17 9.11 5.42
N LEU A 60 7.89 8.22 6.11
CA LEU A 60 8.24 6.91 5.54
C LEU A 60 7.00 6.03 5.28
N TRP A 61 5.85 6.35 5.89
CA TRP A 61 4.57 5.68 5.67
C TRP A 61 3.75 6.25 4.51
N GLN A 62 4.27 7.22 3.76
CA GLN A 62 3.56 7.83 2.62
C GLN A 62 3.81 7.04 1.32
N PRO A 63 2.78 6.41 0.72
CA PRO A 63 2.95 5.62 -0.50
C PRO A 63 3.45 6.40 -1.71
N GLY A 64 3.27 7.73 -1.73
CA GLY A 64 3.80 8.59 -2.79
C GLY A 64 5.34 8.59 -2.88
N LEU A 65 6.04 8.10 -1.85
CA LEU A 65 7.50 7.89 -1.85
C LEU A 65 7.90 6.49 -2.29
N TRP A 66 6.96 5.56 -2.40
CA TRP A 66 7.24 4.15 -2.63
C TRP A 66 7.24 3.84 -4.11
N ASN A 67 8.27 3.15 -4.57
CA ASN A 67 8.25 2.56 -5.90
C ASN A 67 7.37 1.29 -5.91
N ALA A 68 7.10 0.76 -7.11
CA ALA A 68 6.30 -0.45 -7.29
C ALA A 68 6.84 -1.64 -6.46
N ASN A 69 8.15 -1.83 -6.39
CA ASN A 69 8.76 -2.94 -5.65
C ASN A 69 8.53 -2.81 -4.14
N THR A 70 8.67 -1.62 -3.56
CA THR A 70 8.38 -1.36 -2.14
C THR A 70 6.93 -1.70 -1.81
N LYS A 71 5.99 -1.38 -2.70
CA LYS A 71 4.57 -1.70 -2.53
C LYS A 71 4.30 -3.20 -2.64
N ILE A 72 4.94 -3.87 -3.58
CA ILE A 72 4.85 -5.34 -3.76
C ILE A 72 5.35 -6.04 -2.49
N GLU A 73 6.51 -5.63 -1.95
CA GLU A 73 7.06 -6.18 -0.71
C GLU A 73 6.16 -5.84 0.48
N PHE A 74 5.61 -4.64 0.58
CA PHE A 74 4.66 -4.30 1.63
C PHE A 74 3.44 -5.23 1.64
N ILE A 75 2.82 -5.50 0.48
CA ILE A 75 1.70 -6.45 0.35
C ILE A 75 2.14 -7.86 0.75
N ARG A 76 3.34 -8.29 0.32
CA ARG A 76 3.91 -9.60 0.69
C ARG A 76 4.06 -9.75 2.19
N GLU A 77 4.63 -8.74 2.85
CA GLU A 77 4.92 -8.77 4.28
C GLU A 77 3.63 -8.74 5.11
N ILE A 78 2.61 -7.99 4.69
CA ILE A 78 1.29 -8.04 5.35
C ILE A 78 0.75 -9.47 5.31
N HIS A 79 0.78 -10.11 4.14
CA HIS A 79 0.35 -11.49 4.02
C HIS A 79 1.20 -12.42 4.89
N PHE A 80 2.52 -12.28 4.87
CA PHE A 80 3.44 -13.10 5.65
C PHE A 80 3.15 -13.01 7.16
N MET A 81 2.85 -11.82 7.68
CA MET A 81 2.47 -11.65 9.08
C MET A 81 1.19 -12.41 9.45
N VAL A 82 0.19 -12.44 8.56
CA VAL A 82 -1.03 -13.23 8.78
C VAL A 82 -0.74 -14.74 8.63
N ASP A 83 0.13 -15.12 7.71
CA ASP A 83 0.56 -16.51 7.48
C ASP A 83 1.32 -17.08 8.69
N MET A 84 2.17 -16.26 9.32
CA MET A 84 2.87 -16.62 10.56
C MET A 84 1.90 -16.88 11.72
N ASP A 85 0.91 -15.99 11.91
CA ASP A 85 -0.14 -16.20 12.92
C ASP A 85 -0.90 -17.52 12.67
N ARG A 86 -1.12 -17.85 11.40
CA ARG A 86 -1.77 -19.09 10.98
C ARG A 86 -0.91 -20.31 11.32
N ASP A 87 0.35 -20.29 10.92
CA ASP A 87 1.26 -21.44 11.07
C ASP A 87 1.54 -21.73 12.54
N ALA A 88 1.63 -20.69 13.38
CA ALA A 88 1.72 -20.83 14.83
C ALA A 88 0.48 -21.48 15.48
N LYS A 89 -0.66 -21.51 14.78
CA LYS A 89 -1.95 -22.00 15.29
C LYS A 89 -2.49 -23.20 14.49
N ASN A 90 -1.63 -24.09 13.99
CA ASN A 90 -2.05 -25.30 13.25
C ASN A 90 -2.86 -25.01 11.97
N LYS A 91 -2.43 -24.02 11.17
CA LYS A 91 -3.03 -23.75 9.85
C LYS A 91 -4.50 -23.29 9.89
N LEU A 92 -4.88 -22.49 10.88
CA LEU A 92 -6.21 -21.86 10.93
C LEU A 92 -6.56 -21.11 9.62
N PRO A 93 -7.85 -21.04 9.24
CA PRO A 93 -8.27 -20.14 8.17
C PRO A 93 -7.77 -18.70 8.42
N TYR A 94 -7.36 -17.97 7.37
CA TYR A 94 -6.87 -16.58 7.50
C TYR A 94 -7.79 -15.71 8.36
N ALA A 95 -9.11 -15.81 8.13
CA ALA A 95 -10.15 -15.11 8.86
C ALA A 95 -10.16 -15.34 10.38
N GLN A 96 -9.60 -16.46 10.85
CA GLN A 96 -9.57 -16.87 12.26
C GLN A 96 -8.23 -16.58 12.94
N THR A 97 -7.23 -16.09 12.20
CA THR A 97 -5.99 -15.58 12.79
C THR A 97 -6.23 -14.25 13.49
N GLU A 98 -5.34 -13.85 14.39
CA GLU A 98 -5.48 -12.56 15.09
C GLU A 98 -5.39 -11.39 14.10
N LYS A 99 -4.33 -11.35 13.29
CA LYS A 99 -4.15 -10.30 12.27
C LYS A 99 -5.19 -10.37 11.16
N GLY A 100 -5.57 -11.57 10.72
CA GLY A 100 -6.64 -11.72 9.73
C GLY A 100 -8.00 -11.24 10.26
N GLY A 101 -8.29 -11.50 11.54
CA GLY A 101 -9.46 -10.97 12.22
C GLY A 101 -9.45 -9.43 12.34
N GLN A 102 -8.28 -8.82 12.52
CA GLN A 102 -8.13 -7.35 12.48
C GLN A 102 -8.43 -6.80 11.08
N LEU A 103 -7.86 -7.43 10.03
CA LEU A 103 -8.12 -7.05 8.64
C LEU A 103 -9.61 -7.22 8.25
N MET A 104 -10.30 -8.22 8.78
CA MET A 104 -11.73 -8.41 8.52
C MET A 104 -12.63 -7.29 9.04
N ARG A 105 -12.18 -6.54 10.06
CA ARG A 105 -12.95 -5.44 10.67
C ARG A 105 -12.78 -4.12 9.94
N GLU A 106 -11.81 -4.02 9.03
CA GLU A 106 -11.59 -2.82 8.23
C GLU A 106 -12.34 -2.90 6.90
N PRO A 107 -12.82 -1.76 6.37
CA PRO A 107 -13.43 -1.69 5.05
C PRO A 107 -12.51 -2.26 3.97
N SER A 108 -13.10 -2.79 2.91
CA SER A 108 -12.33 -3.19 1.74
C SER A 108 -11.71 -1.99 1.02
N LEU A 109 -10.71 -2.29 0.18
CA LEU A 109 -10.09 -1.30 -0.68
C LEU A 109 -10.92 -0.98 -1.93
N GLY A 110 -12.07 -1.63 -2.14
CA GLY A 110 -12.94 -1.41 -3.31
C GLY A 110 -12.33 -1.92 -4.63
N LEU A 111 -11.62 -3.05 -4.57
CA LEU A 111 -10.95 -3.71 -5.69
C LEU A 111 -11.86 -4.67 -6.46
N ILE A 112 -13.16 -4.74 -6.15
CA ILE A 112 -14.11 -5.68 -6.79
C ILE A 112 -14.09 -5.65 -8.33
N HIS A 113 -13.90 -4.48 -8.93
CA HIS A 113 -13.80 -4.33 -10.39
C HIS A 113 -12.52 -4.99 -10.93
N LEU A 114 -11.38 -4.74 -10.28
CA LEU A 114 -10.12 -5.41 -10.59
C LEU A 114 -10.21 -6.92 -10.36
N MET A 115 -10.87 -7.37 -9.30
CA MET A 115 -11.07 -8.81 -9.07
C MET A 115 -11.76 -9.49 -10.26
N ARG A 116 -12.79 -8.86 -10.82
CA ARG A 116 -13.51 -9.35 -12.00
C ARG A 116 -12.66 -9.33 -13.28
N GLU A 117 -11.83 -8.31 -13.46
CA GLU A 117 -10.91 -8.24 -14.62
C GLU A 117 -9.80 -9.30 -14.56
N PHE A 118 -9.25 -9.52 -13.36
CA PHE A 118 -8.09 -10.38 -13.11
C PHE A 118 -8.45 -11.84 -12.86
N THR A 119 -9.71 -12.24 -12.88
CA THR A 119 -10.08 -13.65 -12.66
C THR A 119 -11.09 -14.10 -13.69
N LYS A 120 -11.05 -15.39 -14.05
CA LYS A 120 -12.11 -15.95 -14.91
C LYS A 120 -13.47 -15.75 -14.21
N PRO A 121 -14.51 -15.35 -14.94
CA PRO A 121 -15.85 -15.20 -14.37
C PRO A 121 -16.45 -16.54 -13.91
N LYS A 122 -15.93 -17.66 -14.44
CA LYS A 122 -16.35 -19.01 -14.09
C LYS A 122 -15.17 -19.90 -13.74
N ASP A 123 -15.39 -20.89 -12.88
CA ASP A 123 -14.41 -21.91 -12.54
C ASP A 123 -14.30 -23.03 -13.59
N GLU A 124 -13.50 -24.05 -13.30
CA GLU A 124 -13.27 -25.20 -14.19
C GLU A 124 -14.53 -26.03 -14.45
N ASN A 125 -15.53 -25.91 -13.56
CA ASN A 125 -16.82 -26.58 -13.66
C ASN A 125 -17.91 -25.66 -14.25
N ASN A 126 -17.52 -24.51 -14.82
CA ASN A 126 -18.42 -23.52 -15.43
C ASN A 126 -19.41 -22.88 -14.42
N ILE A 127 -19.05 -22.87 -13.14
CA ILE A 127 -19.80 -22.21 -12.05
C ILE A 127 -19.29 -20.77 -11.90
N GLU A 128 -20.20 -19.81 -11.73
CA GLU A 128 -19.81 -18.41 -11.50
C GLU A 128 -18.94 -18.26 -10.25
N ARG A 129 -17.81 -17.57 -10.39
CA ARG A 129 -16.90 -17.32 -9.26
C ARG A 129 -17.42 -16.16 -8.43
N GLU A 130 -17.61 -16.40 -7.14
CA GLU A 130 -17.93 -15.35 -6.19
C GLU A 130 -16.68 -14.49 -5.92
N HIS A 131 -16.76 -13.19 -6.24
CA HIS A 131 -15.73 -12.23 -5.87
C HIS A 131 -16.13 -11.55 -4.55
N LYS A 132 -15.37 -11.82 -3.50
CA LYS A 132 -15.58 -11.21 -2.18
C LYS A 132 -14.62 -10.04 -2.04
N ASP A 133 -15.16 -8.84 -1.87
CA ASP A 133 -14.39 -7.64 -1.52
C ASP A 133 -15.08 -6.87 -0.38
N ASN A 134 -15.53 -7.63 0.62
CA ASN A 134 -16.33 -7.10 1.72
C ASN A 134 -15.50 -6.47 2.85
N ASN A 135 -14.19 -6.77 2.91
CA ASN A 135 -13.29 -6.33 3.96
C ASN A 135 -11.84 -6.29 3.47
N LEU A 136 -10.95 -5.69 4.27
CA LEU A 136 -9.54 -5.51 3.92
C LEU A 136 -8.79 -6.84 3.74
N LEU A 137 -9.16 -7.90 4.48
CA LEU A 137 -8.55 -9.22 4.32
C LEU A 137 -8.74 -9.74 2.90
N HIS A 138 -9.95 -9.63 2.35
CA HIS A 138 -10.21 -10.03 0.97
C HIS A 138 -9.36 -9.23 -0.04
N SER A 139 -9.27 -7.91 0.14
CA SER A 139 -8.45 -7.06 -0.72
C SER A 139 -6.97 -7.46 -0.66
N VAL A 140 -6.43 -7.73 0.54
CA VAL A 140 -5.04 -8.17 0.74
C VAL A 140 -4.77 -9.52 0.06
N LEU A 141 -5.65 -10.50 0.22
CA LEU A 141 -5.49 -11.81 -0.40
C LEU A 141 -5.51 -11.71 -1.94
N PHE A 142 -6.39 -10.88 -2.49
CA PHE A 142 -6.41 -10.60 -3.93
C PHE A 142 -5.12 -9.96 -4.41
N LEU A 143 -4.67 -8.87 -3.77
CA LEU A 143 -3.43 -8.18 -4.12
C LEU A 143 -2.23 -9.13 -4.05
N ARG A 144 -2.11 -9.94 -2.99
CA ARG A 144 -1.06 -10.95 -2.89
C ARG A 144 -1.10 -11.94 -4.05
N ASN A 145 -2.28 -12.45 -4.39
CA ASN A 145 -2.40 -13.45 -5.45
C ASN A 145 -2.13 -12.90 -6.85
N LYS A 146 -2.44 -11.62 -7.11
CA LYS A 146 -2.33 -11.03 -8.46
C LYS A 146 -1.12 -10.15 -8.69
N ILE A 147 -0.57 -9.55 -7.64
CA ILE A 147 0.62 -8.70 -7.72
C ILE A 147 1.88 -9.46 -7.25
N VAL A 148 1.76 -10.25 -6.17
CA VAL A 148 2.95 -10.83 -5.50
C VAL A 148 3.25 -12.25 -5.98
N ALA A 149 2.23 -13.10 -6.16
CA ALA A 149 2.40 -14.50 -6.56
C ALA A 149 2.72 -14.64 -8.07
N HIS A 150 3.45 -15.70 -8.44
CA HIS A 150 3.86 -16.03 -9.81
C HIS A 150 2.76 -16.76 -10.61
N TYR A 151 1.49 -16.39 -10.45
CA TYR A 151 0.45 -17.03 -11.26
C TYR A 151 0.40 -16.39 -12.64
N ASP A 152 1.07 -17.04 -13.61
CA ASP A 152 1.16 -16.66 -15.03
C ASP A 152 -0.17 -16.75 -15.79
N ASP A 153 -1.26 -17.03 -15.11
CA ASP A 153 -2.54 -17.29 -15.76
C ASP A 153 -3.65 -16.37 -15.22
N GLU A 154 -4.28 -15.72 -16.20
CA GLU A 154 -5.63 -15.16 -16.16
C GLU A 154 -5.77 -13.65 -15.89
N TYR A 155 -5.68 -12.89 -16.97
CA TYR A 155 -6.50 -11.68 -17.18
C TYR A 155 -7.66 -11.99 -18.13
N LYS A 156 -8.31 -13.15 -17.97
CA LYS A 156 -9.30 -13.65 -18.95
C LYS A 156 -10.61 -12.84 -18.94
N GLY A 157 -10.86 -12.04 -17.92
CA GLY A 157 -11.96 -11.07 -17.88
C GLY A 157 -11.62 -9.70 -18.46
N PHE A 158 -10.34 -9.42 -18.74
CA PHE A 158 -9.91 -8.13 -19.26
C PHE A 158 -10.14 -8.02 -20.77
N SER A 159 -10.95 -7.05 -21.18
CA SER A 159 -11.32 -6.79 -22.58
C SER A 159 -10.50 -5.66 -23.23
N GLY A 160 -9.57 -5.04 -22.49
CA GLY A 160 -8.68 -4.00 -23.02
C GLY A 160 -7.43 -4.53 -23.71
N GLN A 161 -6.57 -3.62 -24.15
CA GLN A 161 -5.22 -3.93 -24.66
C GLN A 161 -4.37 -4.55 -23.54
N LYS A 162 -4.07 -5.85 -23.64
CA LYS A 162 -3.34 -6.61 -22.60
C LYS A 162 -1.99 -5.99 -22.27
N GLU A 163 -1.40 -5.28 -23.24
CA GLU A 163 -0.16 -4.51 -23.10
C GLU A 163 -0.26 -3.44 -22.00
N LYS A 164 -1.47 -2.97 -21.65
CA LYS A 164 -1.71 -1.98 -20.59
C LYS A 164 -1.55 -2.55 -19.19
N ILE A 165 -1.79 -3.85 -18.99
CA ILE A 165 -1.55 -4.52 -17.69
C ILE A 165 -0.06 -4.87 -17.56
N GLY A 166 0.57 -5.24 -18.67
CA GLY A 166 1.95 -5.72 -18.72
C GLY A 166 2.11 -7.15 -18.19
N THR A 167 3.35 -7.64 -18.21
CA THR A 167 3.70 -9.02 -17.81
C THR A 167 4.52 -9.07 -16.53
N THR A 168 5.00 -7.92 -16.04
CA THR A 168 5.79 -7.85 -14.81
C THR A 168 4.92 -7.45 -13.62
N LYS A 169 5.28 -7.93 -12.42
CA LYS A 169 4.60 -7.55 -11.15
C LYS A 169 4.53 -6.03 -10.95
N ALA A 170 5.55 -5.30 -11.37
CA ALA A 170 5.59 -3.85 -11.30
C ALA A 170 4.60 -3.16 -12.27
N GLN A 171 4.38 -3.72 -13.47
CA GLN A 171 3.37 -3.20 -14.38
C GLN A 171 1.96 -3.48 -13.87
N ILE A 172 1.73 -4.66 -13.30
CA ILE A 172 0.46 -5.02 -12.67
C ILE A 172 0.16 -4.10 -11.48
N GLU A 173 1.15 -3.84 -10.61
CA GLU A 173 1.01 -2.88 -9.51
C GLU A 173 0.63 -1.50 -10.03
N ARG A 174 1.32 -0.99 -11.06
CA ARG A 174 1.01 0.30 -11.69
C ARG A 174 -0.40 0.32 -12.29
N TYR A 175 -0.86 -0.78 -12.88
CA TYR A 175 -2.22 -0.89 -13.38
C TYR A 175 -3.24 -0.78 -12.24
N VAL A 176 -3.04 -1.51 -11.14
CA VAL A 176 -3.89 -1.42 -9.94
C VAL A 176 -3.88 0.00 -9.35
N GLN A 177 -2.71 0.63 -9.26
CA GLN A 177 -2.56 2.02 -8.82
C GLN A 177 -3.30 2.99 -9.75
N HIS A 178 -3.30 2.75 -11.06
CA HIS A 178 -4.03 3.62 -11.98
C HIS A 178 -5.55 3.46 -11.85
N SER A 179 -6.03 2.22 -11.74
CA SER A 179 -7.46 1.91 -11.64
C SER A 179 -8.06 2.26 -10.28
N LYS A 180 -7.28 2.14 -9.20
CA LYS A 180 -7.70 2.45 -7.82
C LYS A 180 -6.61 3.22 -7.08
N GLY A 181 -6.41 4.50 -7.42
CA GLY A 181 -5.26 5.31 -6.97
C GLY A 181 -5.08 5.54 -5.47
N ASP A 182 -6.11 5.31 -4.66
CA ASP A 182 -6.08 5.43 -3.21
C ASP A 182 -5.83 4.11 -2.47
N TYR A 183 -5.78 2.95 -3.16
CA TYR A 183 -5.72 1.64 -2.51
C TYR A 183 -4.54 1.50 -1.55
N MET A 184 -3.35 1.96 -1.94
CA MET A 184 -2.14 1.85 -1.13
C MET A 184 -2.16 2.86 0.03
N ILE A 185 -2.80 4.02 -0.14
CA ILE A 185 -3.00 5.01 0.93
C ILE A 185 -3.86 4.40 2.04
N LEU A 186 -4.99 3.80 1.65
CA LEU A 186 -5.93 3.15 2.57
C LEU A 186 -5.27 1.94 3.24
N LEU A 187 -4.55 1.10 2.49
CA LEU A 187 -3.85 -0.06 3.01
C LEU A 187 -2.75 0.35 4.01
N ALA A 188 -1.88 1.28 3.65
CA ALA A 188 -0.80 1.74 4.52
C ALA A 188 -1.34 2.31 5.83
N ARG A 189 -2.42 3.10 5.78
CA ARG A 189 -3.07 3.68 6.95
C ARG A 189 -3.66 2.61 7.88
N ALA A 190 -4.37 1.63 7.32
CA ALA A 190 -4.95 0.54 8.11
C ALA A 190 -3.88 -0.29 8.80
N ILE A 191 -2.83 -0.67 8.07
CA ILE A 191 -1.76 -1.52 8.62
C ILE A 191 -0.92 -0.78 9.66
N LYS A 192 -0.65 0.51 9.45
CA LYS A 192 0.05 1.34 10.44
C LYS A 192 -0.71 1.41 11.77
N LYS A 193 -2.05 1.55 11.72
CA LYS A 193 -2.93 1.54 12.92
C LYS A 193 -2.82 0.25 13.71
N PHE A 194 -2.57 -0.88 13.04
CA PHE A 194 -2.45 -2.17 13.69
C PHE A 194 -1.06 -2.49 14.24
N HIS A 195 -0.06 -1.66 13.93
CA HIS A 195 1.32 -1.92 14.34
C HIS A 195 1.82 -3.31 13.91
N PHE A 196 1.48 -3.76 12.69
CA PHE A 196 1.98 -5.04 12.16
C PHE A 196 3.49 -5.06 11.98
N PHE A 197 4.11 -3.88 11.84
CA PHE A 197 5.53 -3.74 11.59
C PHE A 197 6.15 -2.79 12.62
N ASP A 198 7.34 -3.16 13.10
CA ASP A 198 8.16 -2.31 13.98
C ASP A 198 8.82 -1.16 13.21
N VAL A 199 8.96 -1.30 11.89
CA VAL A 199 9.63 -0.33 11.00
C VAL A 199 8.80 -0.07 9.74
N SER A 200 9.04 1.09 9.11
CA SER A 200 8.37 1.45 7.86
C SER A 200 8.68 0.47 6.71
N PRO A 201 7.75 0.30 5.75
CA PRO A 201 7.96 -0.48 4.52
C PRO A 201 9.21 -0.12 3.71
N THR A 202 9.68 1.14 3.76
CA THR A 202 10.91 1.56 3.06
C THR A 202 12.19 1.03 3.72
N SER A 203 12.10 0.58 4.97
CA SER A 203 13.20 0.02 5.75
C SER A 203 13.27 -1.51 5.68
N ILE A 204 12.29 -2.15 5.04
CA ILE A 204 12.28 -3.59 4.78
C ILE A 204 13.40 -3.85 3.78
N LYS A 205 14.51 -4.42 4.26
CA LYS A 205 15.68 -4.72 3.42
C LYS A 205 15.25 -5.62 2.28
N VAL A 206 15.39 -5.13 1.04
CA VAL A 206 15.33 -5.94 -0.16
C VAL A 206 16.47 -6.97 -0.04
N LYS A 207 16.15 -8.19 0.40
CA LYS A 207 17.10 -9.30 0.19
C LYS A 207 17.14 -9.51 -1.32
N PRO A 208 18.30 -9.36 -1.98
CA PRO A 208 18.42 -9.69 -3.39
C PRO A 208 18.02 -11.15 -3.54
N THR A 209 17.01 -11.40 -4.37
CA THR A 209 16.66 -12.76 -4.79
C THR A 209 17.78 -13.19 -5.72
N ILE A 210 18.61 -14.14 -5.27
CA ILE A 210 19.58 -14.86 -6.11
C ILE A 210 18.81 -15.99 -6.79
#